data_AF-A0A925EQ59-F1
#
_entry.id   AF-A0A925EQ59-F1
#
_cell.length_a   1.000
_cell.length_b   1.000
_cell.length_c   1.000
_cell.angle_alpha   90.00
_cell.angle_beta   90.00
_cell.angle_gamma   90.00
#
_symmetry.space_group_name_H-M   'P 1'
#
loop_
_entity.id
_entity.type
_entity.pdbx_description
1 polymer ?
#
loop_
_entity_poly.entity_id
_entity_poly.type
_entity_poly.pdbx_seq_one_letter_code
_entity_poly.pdbx_strand_id
1 'polypeptide(L)'
;MSDAPVSRTVSDTKRDFFAAYPRPINSVFRRVVDELLVEVHLLVNNEEFRYDPLFAIGLITAFQAFMENYRPAEQREVILQALCSSLKLDLGKMQQDVSEWRKLAELPSQEVLEVMVGTREPSPGSLSVVRDTWSGIAGSENYKYSRIFAIGLANIVEQVARSAQMSEKDRLEKLQQICTFLKVDYARVKRDLDLFVATLDKVRRSKEVVDEIAAADRRKQDERAASTPT
;
A
#
# COMPACT_ATOMS: atom_id res chain seq x y z
N MET A 1 21.19 -9.41 -35.00
CA MET A 1 21.25 -8.47 -33.86
C MET A 1 19.92 -8.59 -33.15
N SER A 2 19.90 -9.29 -32.02
CA SER A 2 18.68 -9.44 -31.23
C SER A 2 18.48 -8.14 -30.48
N ASP A 3 17.40 -7.41 -30.76
CA ASP A 3 16.98 -6.30 -29.91
C ASP A 3 16.77 -6.87 -28.50
N ALA A 4 17.67 -6.53 -27.58
CA ALA A 4 17.42 -6.76 -26.17
C ALA A 4 16.17 -5.93 -25.81
N PRO A 5 15.18 -6.50 -25.10
CA PRO A 5 14.00 -5.75 -24.71
C PRO A 5 14.46 -4.51 -23.91
N VAL A 6 14.12 -3.33 -24.40
CA VAL A 6 14.43 -2.06 -23.73
C VAL A 6 13.81 -2.12 -22.35
N SER A 7 14.65 -2.24 -21.32
CA SER A 7 14.20 -2.24 -19.93
C SER A 7 13.49 -0.91 -19.66
N ARG A 8 12.22 -1.01 -19.27
CA ARG A 8 11.36 0.16 -19.03
C ARG A 8 11.99 0.99 -17.92
N THR A 9 12.14 2.30 -18.13
CA THR A 9 12.75 3.17 -17.12
C THR A 9 11.71 3.76 -16.17
N VAL A 10 12.18 4.24 -15.01
CA VAL A 10 11.36 5.06 -14.08
C VAL A 10 10.77 6.27 -14.81
N SER A 11 11.54 6.89 -15.71
CA SER A 11 11.09 8.04 -16.50
C SER A 11 9.93 7.68 -17.43
N ASP A 12 9.96 6.49 -18.05
CA ASP A 12 8.85 6.00 -18.87
C ASP A 12 7.60 5.75 -18.02
N THR A 13 7.74 5.13 -16.84
CA THR A 13 6.62 4.95 -15.91
C THR A 13 6.01 6.29 -15.47
N LYS A 14 6.85 7.29 -15.13
CA LYS A 14 6.35 8.64 -14.77
C LYS A 14 5.66 9.32 -15.94
N ARG A 15 6.21 9.22 -17.16
CA ARG A 15 5.57 9.75 -18.37
C ARG A 15 4.19 9.13 -18.58
N ASP A 16 4.08 7.81 -18.47
CA ASP A 16 2.81 7.09 -18.64
C ASP A 16 1.80 7.47 -17.55
N PHE A 17 2.25 7.69 -16.31
CA PHE A 17 1.39 8.21 -15.23
C PHE A 17 0.82 9.59 -15.57
N PHE A 18 1.64 10.56 -16.01
CA PHE A 18 1.14 11.90 -16.36
C PHE A 18 0.32 11.93 -17.65
N ALA A 19 0.52 10.97 -18.55
CA ALA A 19 -0.36 10.77 -19.69
C ALA A 19 -1.75 10.27 -19.26
N ALA A 20 -1.81 9.34 -18.30
CA ALA A 20 -3.06 8.82 -17.74
C ALA A 20 -3.77 9.80 -16.79
N TYR A 21 -3.00 10.63 -16.06
CA TYR A 21 -3.51 11.67 -15.17
C TYR A 21 -2.83 13.02 -15.46
N PRO A 22 -3.33 13.79 -16.45
CA PRO A 22 -2.74 15.06 -16.86
C PRO A 22 -3.09 16.24 -15.92
N ARG A 23 -3.96 16.00 -14.93
CA ARG A 23 -4.45 17.04 -14.02
C ARG A 23 -3.37 17.37 -12.96
N PRO A 24 -3.31 18.61 -12.46
CA PRO A 24 -2.43 18.95 -11.35
C PRO A 24 -2.73 18.10 -10.11
N ILE A 25 -1.67 17.73 -9.39
CA ILE A 25 -1.72 17.11 -8.07
C ILE A 25 -1.08 18.11 -7.10
N ASN A 26 -1.72 18.36 -5.95
CA ASN A 26 -1.13 19.17 -4.89
C ASN A 26 0.28 18.67 -4.54
N SER A 27 1.22 19.60 -4.32
CA SER A 27 2.65 19.30 -4.17
C SER A 27 2.97 18.27 -3.08
N VAL A 28 2.23 18.27 -1.96
CA VAL A 28 2.43 17.31 -0.86
C VAL A 28 2.14 15.89 -1.35
N PHE A 29 1.01 15.69 -2.00
CA PHE A 29 0.60 14.38 -2.52
C PHE A 29 1.38 13.98 -3.77
N ARG A 30 1.76 14.95 -4.60
CA ARG A 30 2.58 14.72 -5.79
C ARG A 30 3.91 14.06 -5.42
N ARG A 31 4.56 14.55 -4.35
CA ARG A 31 5.78 13.94 -3.83
C ARG A 31 5.56 12.48 -3.45
N VAL A 32 4.48 12.18 -2.73
CA VAL A 32 4.18 10.80 -2.30
C VAL A 32 3.91 9.89 -3.51
N VAL A 33 3.12 10.36 -4.48
CA VAL A 33 2.86 9.61 -5.72
C VAL A 33 4.15 9.35 -6.49
N ASP A 34 5.04 10.35 -6.61
CA ASP A 34 6.33 10.19 -7.27
C ASP A 34 7.25 9.18 -6.55
N GLU A 35 7.30 9.22 -5.22
CA GLU A 35 8.06 8.25 -4.41
C GLU A 35 7.50 6.83 -4.56
N LEU A 36 6.17 6.67 -4.55
CA LEU A 36 5.50 5.38 -4.71
C LEU A 36 5.69 4.81 -6.14
N LEU A 37 5.62 5.67 -7.18
CA LEU A 37 5.89 5.26 -8.56
C LEU A 37 7.31 4.71 -8.72
N VAL A 38 8.31 5.37 -8.13
CA VAL A 38 9.71 4.92 -8.18
C VAL A 38 9.87 3.60 -7.45
N GLU A 39 9.37 3.52 -6.22
CA GLU A 39 9.49 2.32 -5.40
C GLU A 39 8.84 1.11 -6.09
N VAL A 40 7.58 1.24 -6.50
CA VAL A 40 6.86 0.12 -7.10
C VAL A 40 7.47 -0.23 -8.46
N HIS A 41 7.94 0.75 -9.23
CA HIS A 41 8.66 0.47 -10.48
C HIS A 41 9.89 -0.41 -10.24
N LEU A 42 10.74 -0.05 -9.28
CA LEU A 42 11.94 -0.82 -8.94
C LEU A 42 11.60 -2.22 -8.41
N LEU A 43 10.47 -2.35 -7.71
CA LEU A 43 9.98 -3.62 -7.21
C LEU A 43 9.47 -4.53 -8.35
N VAL A 44 8.52 -4.05 -9.18
CA VAL A 44 7.85 -4.89 -10.18
C VAL A 44 8.74 -5.27 -11.37
N ASN A 45 9.82 -4.51 -11.61
CA ASN A 45 10.82 -4.82 -12.62
C ASN A 45 12.00 -5.64 -12.06
N ASN A 46 11.96 -6.04 -10.79
CA ASN A 46 12.95 -6.94 -10.22
C ASN A 46 12.68 -8.39 -10.64
N GLU A 47 13.70 -9.13 -11.08
CA GLU A 47 13.56 -10.51 -11.57
C GLU A 47 13.03 -11.50 -10.53
N GLU A 48 13.23 -11.21 -9.24
CA GLU A 48 12.76 -12.02 -8.11
C GLU A 48 11.34 -11.62 -7.67
N PHE A 49 10.81 -10.50 -8.17
CA PHE A 49 9.47 -10.07 -7.80
C PHE A 49 8.42 -11.01 -8.36
N ARG A 50 7.52 -11.44 -7.48
CA ARG A 50 6.32 -12.18 -7.82
C ARG A 50 5.15 -11.43 -7.22
N TYR A 51 4.11 -11.24 -8.03
CA TYR A 51 2.88 -10.67 -7.55
C TYR A 51 2.21 -11.66 -6.57
N ASP A 52 1.73 -11.13 -5.45
CA ASP A 52 0.90 -11.84 -4.50
C ASP A 52 -0.18 -10.89 -3.94
N PRO A 53 -1.25 -11.42 -3.31
CA PRO A 53 -2.30 -10.60 -2.74
C PRO A 53 -1.86 -9.68 -1.60
N LEU A 54 -0.81 -10.02 -0.83
CA LEU A 54 -0.30 -9.14 0.22
C LEU A 54 0.39 -7.90 -0.36
N PHE A 55 1.08 -8.02 -1.50
CA PHE A 55 1.55 -6.86 -2.26
C PHE A 55 0.37 -5.96 -2.67
N ALA A 56 -0.72 -6.54 -3.17
CA ALA A 56 -1.89 -5.76 -3.59
C ALA A 56 -2.57 -5.03 -2.43
N ILE A 57 -2.81 -5.73 -1.31
CA ILE A 57 -3.33 -5.14 -0.07
C ILE A 57 -2.40 -4.02 0.39
N GLY A 58 -1.10 -4.28 0.46
CA GLY A 58 -0.11 -3.32 0.90
C GLY A 58 -0.09 -2.04 0.06
N LEU A 59 -0.11 -2.17 -1.28
CA LEU A 59 -0.04 -1.01 -2.18
C LEU A 59 -1.30 -0.15 -2.07
N ILE A 60 -2.47 -0.79 -2.05
CA ILE A 60 -3.76 -0.10 -1.91
C ILE A 60 -3.84 0.56 -0.53
N THR A 61 -3.45 -0.13 0.55
CA THR A 61 -3.43 0.42 1.91
C THR A 61 -2.48 1.61 2.02
N ALA A 62 -1.25 1.49 1.53
CA ALA A 62 -0.27 2.58 1.56
C ALA A 62 -0.78 3.80 0.81
N PHE A 63 -1.28 3.60 -0.42
CA PHE A 63 -1.84 4.69 -1.22
C PHE A 63 -3.01 5.38 -0.52
N GLN A 64 -3.98 4.62 0.00
CA GLN A 64 -5.15 5.18 0.68
C GLN A 64 -4.77 5.99 1.91
N ALA A 65 -3.80 5.51 2.71
CA ALA A 65 -3.31 6.21 3.89
C ALA A 65 -2.57 7.51 3.51
N PHE A 66 -1.71 7.47 2.49
CA PHE A 66 -1.00 8.68 2.04
C PHE A 66 -1.91 9.70 1.36
N MET A 67 -2.94 9.24 0.66
CA MET A 67 -3.91 10.08 -0.05
C MET A 67 -5.11 10.45 0.82
N GLU A 68 -5.02 10.21 2.13
CA GLU A 68 -6.07 10.57 3.07
C GLU A 68 -6.35 12.08 2.98
N ASN A 69 -7.64 12.42 2.95
CA ASN A 69 -8.11 13.79 2.85
C ASN A 69 -7.65 14.57 1.58
N TYR A 70 -7.16 13.90 0.53
CA TYR A 70 -6.94 14.54 -0.78
C TYR A 70 -8.23 15.20 -1.30
N ARG A 71 -8.08 16.30 -2.05
CA ARG A 71 -9.19 17.04 -2.67
C ARG A 71 -8.87 17.33 -4.14
N PRO A 72 -9.80 17.06 -5.08
CA PRO A 72 -11.13 16.47 -4.88
C PRO A 72 -11.06 14.98 -4.48
N ALA A 73 -12.01 14.49 -3.66
CA ALA A 73 -11.94 13.14 -3.09
C ALA A 73 -12.12 12.04 -4.16
N GLU A 74 -12.93 12.33 -5.17
CA GLU A 74 -13.22 11.50 -6.34
C GLU A 74 -11.99 11.28 -7.23
N GLN A 75 -10.99 12.16 -7.15
CA GLN A 75 -9.77 12.01 -7.93
C GLN A 75 -8.80 10.98 -7.33
N ARG A 76 -8.98 10.56 -6.07
CA ARG A 76 -8.08 9.59 -5.43
C ARG A 76 -8.05 8.26 -6.17
N GLU A 77 -9.20 7.75 -6.56
CA GLU A 77 -9.30 6.48 -7.28
C GLU A 77 -8.78 6.59 -8.71
N VAL A 78 -9.01 7.72 -9.37
CA VAL A 78 -8.44 8.00 -10.70
C VAL A 78 -6.91 8.04 -10.65
N ILE A 79 -6.33 8.65 -9.61
CA ILE A 79 -4.88 8.66 -9.38
C ILE A 79 -4.36 7.25 -9.12
N LEU A 80 -5.06 6.44 -8.31
CA LEU A 80 -4.68 5.05 -8.06
C LEU A 80 -4.69 4.23 -9.36
N GLN A 81 -5.73 4.37 -10.18
CA GLN A 81 -5.84 3.70 -11.48
C GLN A 81 -4.71 4.12 -12.43
N ALA A 82 -4.38 5.41 -12.50
CA ALA A 82 -3.26 5.92 -13.28
C ALA A 82 -1.91 5.37 -12.77
N LEU A 83 -1.72 5.31 -11.45
CA LEU A 83 -0.53 4.75 -10.82
C LEU A 83 -0.37 3.26 -11.20
N CYS A 84 -1.38 2.43 -10.95
CA CYS A 84 -1.35 1.01 -11.26
C CYS A 84 -1.11 0.74 -12.76
N SER A 85 -1.87 1.40 -13.64
CA SER A 85 -1.72 1.22 -15.09
C SER A 85 -0.34 1.65 -15.61
N SER A 86 0.24 2.73 -15.08
CA SER A 86 1.61 3.15 -15.41
C SER A 86 2.70 2.17 -14.95
N LEU A 87 2.37 1.30 -14.00
CA LEU A 87 3.21 0.23 -13.47
C LEU A 87 2.88 -1.14 -14.06
N LYS A 88 1.98 -1.20 -15.06
CA LYS A 88 1.47 -2.44 -15.68
C LYS A 88 0.78 -3.38 -14.68
N LEU A 89 0.21 -2.79 -13.63
CA LEU A 89 -0.64 -3.48 -12.65
C LEU A 89 -2.12 -3.30 -13.03
N ASP A 90 -2.89 -4.35 -12.82
CA ASP A 90 -4.34 -4.34 -13.00
C ASP A 90 -5.03 -4.05 -11.67
N LEU A 91 -5.53 -2.82 -11.50
CA LEU A 91 -6.22 -2.41 -10.27
C LEU A 91 -7.49 -3.23 -10.04
N GLY A 92 -8.21 -3.62 -11.09
CA GLY A 92 -9.44 -4.41 -10.97
C GLY A 92 -9.14 -5.80 -10.41
N LYS A 93 -8.12 -6.47 -10.93
CA LYS A 93 -7.63 -7.74 -10.36
C LYS A 93 -7.15 -7.57 -8.91
N MET A 94 -6.35 -6.55 -8.64
CA MET A 94 -5.87 -6.27 -7.27
C MET A 94 -7.02 -6.07 -6.29
N GLN A 95 -8.06 -5.33 -6.68
CA GLN A 95 -9.24 -5.11 -5.84
C GLN A 95 -10.02 -6.40 -5.60
N GLN A 96 -10.10 -7.30 -6.59
CA GLN A 96 -10.69 -8.64 -6.42
C GLN A 96 -9.89 -9.47 -5.41
N ASP A 97 -8.57 -9.54 -5.56
CA ASP A 97 -7.69 -10.28 -4.64
C ASP A 97 -7.78 -9.73 -3.21
N VAL A 98 -7.77 -8.39 -3.05
CA VAL A 98 -7.99 -7.72 -1.75
C VAL A 98 -9.36 -8.09 -1.17
N SER A 99 -10.42 -8.11 -1.99
CA SER A 99 -11.75 -8.47 -1.52
C SER A 99 -11.85 -9.92 -1.09
N GLU A 100 -11.14 -10.84 -1.73
CA GLU A 100 -11.09 -12.25 -1.33
C GLU A 100 -10.40 -12.39 0.03
N TRP A 101 -9.25 -11.73 0.21
CA TRP A 101 -8.53 -11.73 1.48
C TRP A 101 -9.29 -11.06 2.63
N ARG A 102 -10.09 -10.03 2.34
CA ARG A 102 -10.95 -9.39 3.36
C ARG A 102 -12.00 -10.33 3.95
N LYS A 103 -12.48 -11.31 3.18
CA LYS A 103 -13.43 -12.32 3.67
C LYS A 103 -12.84 -13.20 4.78
N LEU A 104 -11.51 -13.26 4.92
CA LEU A 104 -10.87 -13.95 6.03
C LEU A 104 -11.28 -13.37 7.38
N ALA A 105 -11.56 -12.06 7.46
CA ALA A 105 -12.04 -11.42 8.68
C ALA A 105 -13.50 -11.79 9.04
N GLU A 106 -14.25 -12.42 8.12
CA GLU A 106 -15.60 -12.93 8.35
C GLU A 106 -15.59 -14.36 8.91
N LEU A 107 -14.44 -15.04 8.88
CA LEU A 107 -14.26 -16.39 9.39
C LEU A 107 -13.89 -16.37 10.89
N PRO A 108 -14.01 -17.51 11.61
CA PRO A 108 -13.55 -17.62 12.98
C PRO A 108 -12.06 -17.23 13.10
N SER A 109 -11.77 -16.11 13.76
CA SER A 109 -10.44 -15.50 13.73
C SER A 109 -9.35 -16.41 14.28
N GLN A 110 -9.68 -17.27 15.26
CA GLN A 110 -8.75 -18.26 15.78
C GLN A 110 -8.30 -19.25 14.68
N GLU A 111 -9.24 -19.78 13.89
CA GLU A 111 -8.92 -20.71 12.80
C GLU A 111 -8.04 -20.03 11.73
N VAL A 112 -8.39 -18.80 11.35
CA VAL A 112 -7.60 -18.01 10.39
C VAL A 112 -6.17 -17.80 10.90
N LEU A 113 -6.02 -17.38 12.16
CA LEU A 113 -4.71 -17.14 12.76
C LEU A 113 -3.88 -18.42 12.88
N GLU A 114 -4.48 -19.54 13.29
CA GLU A 114 -3.82 -20.85 13.37
C GLU A 114 -3.29 -21.29 11.99
N VAL A 115 -4.05 -21.04 10.92
CA VAL A 115 -3.59 -21.28 9.54
C VAL A 115 -2.46 -20.33 9.15
N MET A 116 -2.60 -19.02 9.43
CA MET A 116 -1.58 -18.03 9.08
C MET A 116 -0.25 -18.26 9.81
N VAL A 117 -0.25 -18.79 11.04
CA VAL A 117 0.98 -19.16 11.76
C VAL A 117 1.48 -20.57 11.45
N GLY A 118 0.76 -21.33 10.61
CA GLY A 118 1.13 -22.68 10.20
C GLY A 118 0.94 -23.76 11.26
N THR A 119 0.11 -23.52 12.28
CA THR A 119 -0.22 -24.51 13.32
C THR A 119 -1.44 -25.36 12.95
N ARG A 120 -2.13 -25.03 11.85
CA ARG A 120 -3.30 -25.74 11.35
C ARG A 120 -3.29 -25.77 9.83
N GLU A 121 -3.62 -26.93 9.27
CA GLU A 121 -3.86 -27.05 7.84
C GLU A 121 -5.17 -26.34 7.45
N PRO A 122 -5.19 -25.56 6.36
CA PRO A 122 -6.39 -24.86 5.92
C PRO A 122 -7.46 -25.84 5.45
N SER A 123 -8.68 -25.65 5.96
CA SER A 123 -9.84 -26.38 5.45
C SER A 123 -10.04 -26.07 3.95
N PRO A 124 -10.45 -27.06 3.13
CA PRO A 124 -10.81 -26.82 1.74
C PRO A 124 -11.87 -25.71 1.64
N GLY A 125 -11.70 -24.77 0.72
CA GLY A 125 -12.58 -23.60 0.59
C GLY A 125 -11.89 -22.29 1.01
N SER A 126 -12.51 -21.50 1.88
CA SER A 126 -12.19 -20.09 2.12
C SER A 126 -10.77 -19.80 2.64
N LEU A 127 -10.05 -20.79 3.18
CA LEU A 127 -8.66 -20.63 3.68
C LEU A 127 -7.60 -21.13 2.69
N SER A 128 -7.99 -21.67 1.53
CA SER A 128 -7.07 -22.10 0.47
C SER A 128 -6.19 -20.95 -0.02
N VAL A 129 -6.75 -19.74 -0.12
CA VAL A 129 -6.00 -18.54 -0.55
C VAL A 129 -4.80 -18.22 0.34
N VAL A 130 -4.90 -18.47 1.66
CA VAL A 130 -3.79 -18.28 2.61
C VAL A 130 -2.69 -19.29 2.34
N ARG A 131 -3.06 -20.57 2.16
CA ARG A 131 -2.14 -21.67 1.85
C ARG A 131 -1.34 -21.40 0.59
N ASP A 132 -2.04 -21.03 -0.48
CA ASP A 132 -1.46 -20.88 -1.81
C ASP A 132 -0.47 -19.71 -1.81
N THR A 133 -0.84 -18.62 -1.14
CA THR A 133 0.01 -17.45 -0.96
C THR A 133 1.22 -17.75 -0.07
N TRP A 134 1.03 -18.44 1.05
CA TRP A 134 2.13 -18.81 1.95
C TRP A 134 3.11 -19.77 1.29
N SER A 135 2.60 -20.73 0.51
CA SER A 135 3.43 -21.67 -0.24
C SER A 135 4.26 -20.97 -1.31
N GLY A 136 3.69 -19.96 -1.99
CA GLY A 136 4.43 -19.11 -2.93
C GLY A 136 5.54 -18.28 -2.28
N ILE A 137 5.34 -17.83 -1.04
CA ILE A 137 6.32 -17.02 -0.31
C ILE A 137 7.38 -17.91 0.36
N ALA A 138 6.97 -18.81 1.24
CA ALA A 138 7.88 -19.63 2.07
C ALA A 138 8.60 -20.74 1.30
N GLY A 139 8.03 -21.12 0.14
CA GLY A 139 8.61 -22.09 -0.80
C GLY A 139 9.52 -21.46 -1.86
N SER A 140 9.55 -20.13 -1.98
CA SER A 140 10.46 -19.45 -2.91
C SER A 140 11.85 -19.29 -2.28
N GLU A 141 12.89 -19.72 -3.00
CA GLU A 141 14.29 -19.55 -2.57
C GLU A 141 14.70 -18.08 -2.51
N ASN A 142 14.16 -17.26 -3.42
CA ASN A 142 14.49 -15.84 -3.59
C ASN A 142 13.21 -15.00 -3.60
N TYR A 143 12.42 -15.05 -2.53
CA TYR A 143 11.24 -14.18 -2.43
C TYR A 143 11.66 -12.70 -2.30
N LYS A 144 11.17 -11.84 -3.21
CA LYS A 144 11.44 -10.41 -3.15
C LYS A 144 10.61 -9.70 -2.09
N TYR A 145 11.15 -9.60 -0.89
CA TYR A 145 10.57 -8.76 0.15
C TYR A 145 10.45 -7.28 -0.27
N SER A 146 9.36 -6.64 0.14
CA SER A 146 9.15 -5.18 0.03
C SER A 146 8.48 -4.62 1.28
N ARG A 147 8.64 -3.31 1.56
CA ARG A 147 7.86 -2.65 2.61
C ARG A 147 6.35 -2.69 2.31
N ILE A 148 5.97 -2.72 1.04
CA ILE A 148 4.58 -2.87 0.59
C ILE A 148 4.01 -4.20 1.08
N PHE A 149 4.76 -5.29 0.91
CA PHE A 149 4.40 -6.59 1.47
C PHE A 149 4.21 -6.51 3.00
N ALA A 150 5.13 -5.87 3.73
CA ALA A 150 5.02 -5.73 5.18
C ALA A 150 3.74 -4.98 5.60
N ILE A 151 3.38 -3.90 4.89
CA ILE A 151 2.13 -3.15 5.10
C ILE A 151 0.92 -4.05 4.85
N GLY A 152 0.92 -4.83 3.76
CA GLY A 152 -0.18 -5.76 3.45
C GLY A 152 -0.36 -6.84 4.50
N LEU A 153 0.76 -7.45 4.93
CA LEU A 153 0.77 -8.46 5.98
C LEU A 153 0.25 -7.92 7.32
N ALA A 154 0.75 -6.75 7.76
CA ALA A 154 0.26 -6.12 8.97
C ALA A 154 -1.23 -5.75 8.87
N ASN A 155 -1.68 -5.29 7.69
CA ASN A 155 -3.06 -4.92 7.47
C ASN A 155 -4.01 -6.12 7.59
N ILE A 156 -3.66 -7.29 7.05
CA ILE A 156 -4.53 -8.48 7.20
C ILE A 156 -4.54 -9.00 8.64
N VAL A 157 -3.38 -9.01 9.31
CA VAL A 157 -3.30 -9.41 10.73
C VAL A 157 -4.17 -8.49 11.59
N GLU A 158 -4.10 -7.18 11.36
CA GLU A 158 -4.93 -6.19 12.04
C GLU A 158 -6.42 -6.43 11.80
N GLN A 159 -6.84 -6.75 10.58
CA GLN A 159 -8.25 -7.03 10.26
C GLN A 159 -8.77 -8.28 11.00
N VAL A 160 -8.04 -9.39 10.94
CA VAL A 160 -8.42 -10.65 11.63
C VAL A 160 -8.35 -10.49 13.15
N ALA A 161 -7.41 -9.68 13.65
CA ALA A 161 -7.26 -9.43 15.07
C ALA A 161 -8.35 -8.51 15.65
N ARG A 162 -8.87 -7.57 14.86
CA ARG A 162 -9.99 -6.70 15.28
C ARG A 162 -11.26 -7.50 15.54
N SER A 163 -11.58 -8.47 14.68
CA SER A 163 -12.73 -9.36 14.90
C SER A 163 -12.56 -10.22 16.16
N ALA A 164 -11.32 -10.48 16.57
CA ALA A 164 -10.97 -11.19 17.81
C ALA A 164 -10.74 -10.30 19.04
N GLN A 165 -10.90 -8.96 18.93
CA GLN A 165 -10.62 -7.99 20.00
C GLN A 165 -9.23 -8.13 20.65
N MET A 166 -8.22 -8.52 19.86
CA MET A 166 -6.87 -8.78 20.38
C MET A 166 -6.14 -7.50 20.79
N SER A 167 -5.34 -7.59 21.85
CA SER A 167 -4.46 -6.49 22.25
C SER A 167 -3.35 -6.24 21.22
N GLU A 168 -2.77 -5.04 21.21
CA GLU A 168 -1.64 -4.73 20.31
C GLU A 168 -0.47 -5.70 20.51
N LYS A 169 -0.19 -6.08 21.76
CA LYS A 169 0.84 -7.06 22.10
C LYS A 169 0.56 -8.40 21.40
N ASP A 170 -0.65 -8.93 21.50
CA ASP A 170 -1.01 -10.21 20.89
C ASP A 170 -0.95 -10.14 19.36
N ARG A 171 -1.31 -8.99 18.76
CA ARG A 171 -1.19 -8.76 17.31
C ARG A 171 0.27 -8.79 16.85
N LEU A 172 1.17 -8.16 17.59
CA LEU A 172 2.60 -8.16 17.28
C LEU A 172 3.21 -9.55 17.43
N GLU A 173 2.80 -10.31 18.46
CA GLU A 173 3.21 -11.70 18.65
C GLU A 173 2.74 -12.59 17.48
N LYS A 174 1.50 -12.43 17.01
CA LYS A 174 1.01 -13.14 15.81
C LYS A 174 1.78 -12.75 14.55
N LEU A 175 2.03 -11.46 14.35
CA LEU A 175 2.84 -11.01 13.22
C LEU A 175 4.24 -11.63 13.23
N GLN A 176 4.87 -11.74 14.40
CA GLN A 176 6.17 -12.40 14.55
C GLN A 176 6.12 -13.91 14.25
N GLN A 177 5.08 -14.61 14.73
CA GLN A 177 4.86 -16.03 14.44
C GLN A 177 4.69 -16.26 12.93
N ILE A 178 3.89 -15.42 12.27
CA ILE A 178 3.69 -15.47 10.82
C ILE A 178 4.99 -15.22 10.07
N CYS A 179 5.76 -14.20 10.44
CA CYS A 179 7.06 -13.92 9.82
C CYS A 179 8.01 -15.11 9.94
N THR A 180 8.01 -15.78 11.11
CA THR A 180 8.79 -17.00 11.34
C THR A 180 8.37 -18.11 10.39
N PHE A 181 7.06 -18.35 10.24
CA PHE A 181 6.53 -19.35 9.32
C PHE A 181 6.92 -19.04 7.86
N LEU A 182 6.81 -17.78 7.46
CA LEU A 182 7.15 -17.31 6.12
C LEU A 182 8.66 -17.18 5.85
N LYS A 183 9.50 -17.42 6.85
CA LYS A 183 10.96 -17.20 6.79
C LYS A 183 11.33 -15.75 6.43
N VAL A 184 10.52 -14.79 6.87
CA VAL A 184 10.75 -13.35 6.70
C VAL A 184 11.32 -12.77 7.99
N ASP A 185 12.31 -11.88 7.88
CA ASP A 185 12.89 -11.18 9.02
C ASP A 185 11.87 -10.23 9.67
N TYR A 186 11.35 -10.62 10.83
CA TYR A 186 10.42 -9.80 11.61
C TYR A 186 11.00 -8.44 12.02
N ALA A 187 12.31 -8.35 12.32
CA ALA A 187 12.93 -7.08 12.69
C ALA A 187 12.93 -6.10 11.51
N ARG A 188 13.11 -6.60 10.28
CA ARG A 188 12.94 -5.81 9.06
C ARG A 188 11.50 -5.37 8.85
N VAL A 189 10.53 -6.28 8.99
CA VAL A 189 9.09 -5.98 8.90
C VAL A 189 8.73 -4.86 9.88
N LYS A 190 9.11 -5.00 11.15
CA LYS A 190 8.80 -4.00 12.18
C LYS A 190 9.40 -2.63 11.85
N ARG A 191 10.68 -2.58 11.43
CA ARG A 191 11.34 -1.32 11.04
C ARG A 191 10.62 -0.62 9.89
N ASP A 192 10.19 -1.38 8.87
CA ASP A 192 9.50 -0.82 7.72
C ASP A 192 8.10 -0.30 8.09
N LEU A 193 7.39 -0.98 9.01
CA LEU A 193 6.12 -0.51 9.55
C LEU A 193 6.28 0.76 10.39
N ASP A 194 7.28 0.82 11.28
CA ASP A 194 7.60 2.00 12.08
C ASP A 194 7.93 3.20 11.15
N LEU A 195 8.71 2.96 10.08
CA LEU A 195 9.04 3.97 9.07
C LEU A 195 7.81 4.43 8.27
N PHE A 196 6.92 3.51 7.92
CA PHE A 196 5.67 3.83 7.24
C PHE A 196 4.80 4.76 8.08
N VAL A 197 4.60 4.45 9.38
CA VAL A 197 3.86 5.30 10.32
C VAL A 197 4.52 6.68 10.44
N ALA A 198 5.84 6.75 10.61
CA ALA A 198 6.56 8.02 10.67
C ALA A 198 6.42 8.84 9.38
N THR A 199 6.38 8.18 8.21
CA THR A 199 6.17 8.84 6.92
C THR A 199 4.75 9.41 6.80
N LEU A 200 3.73 8.66 7.25
CA LEU A 200 2.35 9.15 7.30
C LEU A 200 2.23 10.41 8.17
N ASP A 201 2.83 10.42 9.36
CA ASP A 201 2.82 11.58 10.23
C ASP A 201 3.48 12.80 9.58
N LYS A 202 4.59 12.59 8.86
CA LYS A 202 5.27 13.67 8.12
C LYS A 202 4.39 14.23 7.00
N VAL A 203 3.70 13.38 6.25
CA VAL A 203 2.78 13.80 5.18
C VAL A 203 1.61 14.59 5.77
N ARG A 204 1.03 14.11 6.87
CA ARG A 204 -0.07 14.80 7.57
C ARG A 204 0.34 16.20 8.02
N ARG A 205 1.48 16.34 8.71
CA ARG A 205 2.01 17.65 9.14
C ARG A 205 2.32 18.57 7.97
N SER A 206 2.90 18.03 6.89
CA SER A 206 3.20 18.82 5.68
C SER A 206 1.93 19.37 5.05
N LYS A 207 0.85 18.60 5.08
CA LYS A 207 -0.45 19.04 4.60
C LYS A 207 -1.03 20.15 5.46
N GLU A 208 -1.03 20.00 6.78
CA GLU A 208 -1.54 21.00 7.72
C GLU A 208 -0.88 22.37 7.47
N VAL A 209 0.45 22.39 7.33
CA VAL A 209 1.20 23.63 7.01
C VAL A 209 0.77 24.24 5.66
N VAL A 210 0.60 23.42 4.62
CA VAL A 210 0.19 23.92 3.30
C VAL A 210 -1.25 24.46 3.32
N ASP A 211 -2.15 23.80 4.04
CA ASP A 211 -3.54 24.23 4.19
C ASP A 211 -3.63 25.55 4.99
N GLU A 212 -2.80 25.72 6.04
CA GLU A 212 -2.70 26.96 6.80
C GLU A 212 -2.21 28.13 5.95
N ILE A 213 -1.16 27.93 5.15
CA ILE A 213 -0.63 28.96 4.24
C ILE A 213 -1.70 29.35 3.22
N ALA A 214 -2.38 28.37 2.61
CA ALA A 214 -3.43 28.63 1.63
C ALA A 214 -4.62 29.39 2.26
N ALA A 215 -5.00 29.07 3.49
CA ALA A 215 -6.06 29.78 4.21
C ALA A 215 -5.65 31.23 4.55
N ALA A 216 -4.41 31.46 4.96
CA ALA A 216 -3.89 32.79 5.25
C ALA A 216 -3.83 33.67 3.99
N ASP A 217 -3.40 33.10 2.87
CA ASP A 217 -3.34 33.83 1.59
C ASP A 217 -4.74 34.19 1.07
N ARG A 218 -5.73 33.30 1.21
CA ARG A 218 -7.14 33.61 0.89
C ARG A 218 -7.68 34.75 1.75
N ARG A 219 -7.47 34.71 3.07
CA ARG A 219 -7.90 35.79 3.97
C ARG A 219 -7.29 37.14 3.57
N LYS A 220 -5.99 37.17 3.26
CA LYS A 220 -5.32 38.40 2.78
C LYS A 220 -5.87 38.90 1.45
N GLN A 221 -6.25 37.99 0.54
CA GLN A 221 -6.86 38.37 -0.75
C GLN A 221 -8.27 38.94 -0.55
N ASP A 222 -9.07 38.32 0.30
CA ASP A 222 -10.42 38.79 0.64
C ASP A 222 -10.39 40.17 1.32
N GLU A 223 -9.46 40.37 2.26
CA GLU A 223 -9.23 41.66 2.92
C GLU A 223 -8.80 42.77 1.93
N ARG A 224 -7.94 42.43 0.95
CA ARG A 224 -7.53 43.37 -0.11
C ARG A 224 -8.68 43.71 -1.06
N ALA A 225 -9.49 42.73 -1.42
CA ALA A 225 -10.67 42.92 -2.27
C ALA A 225 -11.72 43.79 -1.56
N ALA A 226 -11.90 43.63 -0.25
CA ALA A 226 -12.84 44.42 0.54
C ALA A 226 -12.37 45.86 0.83
N SER A 227 -11.06 46.13 0.77
CA SER A 227 -10.46 47.43 1.09
C SER A 227 -10.18 48.32 -0.12
N THR A 228 -10.48 47.87 -1.34
CA THR A 228 -10.35 48.68 -2.56
C THR A 228 -11.70 49.39 -2.81
N PRO A 229 -11.82 50.73 -2.63
CA PRO A 229 -13.06 51.45 -2.90
C PRO A 229 -13.33 51.48 -4.41
N THR A 230 -14.60 51.35 -4.79
CA THR A 230 -15.08 51.50 -6.18
C THR A 230 -14.95 52.93 -6.67
#